data_AF-A0A3B8L3F8-F1
#
_entry.id   AF-A0A3B8L3F8-F1
#
_cell.length_a   1.000
_cell.length_b   1.000
_cell.length_c   1.000
_cell.angle_alpha   90.00
_cell.angle_beta   90.00
_cell.angle_gamma   90.00
#
_symmetry.space_group_name_H-M   'P 1'
#
loop_
_entity.id
_entity.type
_entity.pdbx_description
1 polymer ?
#
loop_
_entity_poly.entity_id
_entity_poly.type
_entity_poly.pdbx_seq_one_letter_code
_entity_poly.pdbx_strand_id
1 'polypeptide(L)'
;MFYRFDAPMTADQLCRVVDDLPGTAVDAFLPCPQFSDEQFWYPLESAEPYDGRQVPDGKFEDKYFKRVAGNVRSLVSRKLDPMIAWQQRARRHGMYFIPTLRMNDVHKDYVDRWPSLRSTWEKQRRRLLIGKQVPGWYTHPFDYSWAMDYAHKEVRDRKLTIISELCGKYDVDGFELDF
;
A
#
# COMPACT_ATOMS: atom_id res chain seq x y z
N MET A 1 -5.60 3.29 9.65
CA MET A 1 -5.96 4.71 9.44
C MET A 1 -7.13 4.89 8.47
N PHE A 2 -7.00 4.50 7.20
CA PHE A 2 -8.00 4.76 6.14
C PHE A 2 -9.35 4.06 6.32
N TYR A 3 -9.44 3.05 7.18
CA TYR A 3 -10.69 2.36 7.53
C TYR A 3 -11.38 2.93 8.79
N ARG A 4 -10.75 3.88 9.50
CA ARG A 4 -11.25 4.43 10.78
C ARG A 4 -12.26 5.55 10.60
N PHE A 5 -12.18 6.29 9.50
CA PHE A 5 -13.05 7.43 9.19
C PHE A 5 -13.82 7.16 7.91
N ASP A 6 -15.06 7.61 7.82
CA ASP A 6 -15.78 7.64 6.55
C ASP A 6 -15.25 8.79 5.67
N ALA A 7 -15.38 8.64 4.36
CA ALA A 7 -15.04 9.72 3.44
C ALA A 7 -16.03 10.89 3.60
N PRO A 8 -15.57 12.15 3.53
CA PRO A 8 -14.20 12.56 3.22
C PRO A 8 -13.30 12.67 4.46
N MET A 9 -12.22 11.89 4.53
CA MET A 9 -11.21 12.03 5.58
C MET A 9 -10.41 13.34 5.44
N THR A 10 -10.12 14.04 6.53
CA THR A 10 -9.32 15.28 6.52
C THR A 10 -7.81 15.01 6.61
N ALA A 11 -6.98 16.02 6.31
CA ALA A 11 -5.53 15.93 6.52
C ALA A 11 -5.18 15.67 7.98
N ASP A 12 -5.91 16.26 8.93
CA ASP A 12 -5.68 16.04 10.37
C ASP A 12 -6.06 14.63 10.81
N GLN A 13 -7.19 14.10 10.32
CA GLN A 13 -7.57 12.71 10.58
C GLN A 13 -6.54 11.72 10.02
N LEU A 14 -5.98 12.02 8.85
CA LEU A 14 -4.91 11.26 8.22
C LEU A 14 -3.60 11.35 9.04
N CYS A 15 -3.26 12.54 9.54
CA CYS A 15 -2.02 12.80 10.27
C CYS A 15 -2.06 12.41 11.75
N ARG A 16 -3.23 12.06 12.29
CA ARG A 16 -3.39 11.71 13.71
C ARG A 16 -2.38 10.67 14.21
N VAL A 17 -2.03 9.70 13.37
CA VAL A 17 -1.04 8.66 13.73
C VAL A 17 0.35 9.22 14.01
N VAL A 18 0.71 10.35 13.40
CA VAL A 18 1.98 11.05 13.61
C VAL A 18 1.84 12.04 14.77
N ASP A 19 0.66 12.64 14.93
CA ASP A 19 0.36 13.59 16.01
C ASP A 19 0.32 12.98 17.41
N ASP A 20 0.12 11.67 17.51
CA ASP A 20 0.09 10.94 18.78
C ASP A 20 1.52 10.58 19.30
N LEU A 21 2.58 10.87 18.53
CA LEU A 21 3.97 10.47 18.82
C LEU A 21 4.85 11.50 19.56
N PRO A 22 4.62 12.84 19.50
CA PRO A 22 5.42 13.80 20.26
C PRO A 22 5.45 13.50 21.76
N GLY A 23 6.63 13.62 22.37
CA GLY A 23 6.86 13.31 23.79
C GLY A 23 7.14 11.83 24.08
N THR A 24 7.13 10.97 23.05
CA THR A 24 7.62 9.59 23.15
C THR A 24 9.10 9.49 22.76
N ALA A 25 9.67 8.29 22.82
CA ALA A 25 11.02 8.00 22.32
C ALA A 25 11.07 7.69 20.81
N VAL A 26 9.95 7.77 20.09
CA VAL A 26 9.89 7.50 18.64
C VAL A 26 10.44 8.70 17.88
N ASP A 27 11.45 8.47 17.05
CA ASP A 27 12.16 9.49 16.26
C ASP A 27 11.97 9.32 14.74
N ALA A 28 11.43 8.19 14.28
CA ALA A 28 11.16 7.91 12.87
C ALA A 28 9.70 7.49 12.64
N PHE A 29 9.09 8.06 11.60
CA PHE A 29 7.77 7.67 11.11
C PHE A 29 7.93 6.92 9.78
N LEU A 30 7.50 5.66 9.76
CA LEU A 30 7.62 4.76 8.62
C LEU A 30 6.24 4.48 7.98
N PRO A 31 5.72 5.35 7.10
CA PRO A 31 4.45 5.08 6.43
C PRO A 31 4.62 4.07 5.30
N CYS A 32 3.79 3.02 5.33
CA CYS A 32 3.59 2.13 4.19
C CYS A 32 2.59 2.79 3.22
N PRO A 33 2.97 3.11 1.96
CA PRO A 33 2.08 3.76 0.99
C PRO A 33 1.14 2.77 0.30
N GLN A 34 1.34 1.47 0.50
CA GLN A 34 0.55 0.37 -0.04
C GLN A 34 -0.64 0.03 0.86
N PHE A 35 -1.74 -0.38 0.23
CA PHE A 35 -2.81 -1.14 0.88
C PHE A 35 -2.71 -2.64 0.59
N SER A 36 -2.31 -3.00 -0.63
CA SER A 36 -1.92 -4.35 -1.07
C SER A 36 -0.60 -4.26 -1.84
N ASP A 37 -0.03 -5.39 -2.26
CA ASP A 37 1.29 -5.41 -2.93
C ASP A 37 1.45 -4.40 -4.09
N GLU A 38 0.38 -4.16 -4.86
CA GLU A 38 0.41 -3.34 -6.08
C GLU A 38 -0.70 -2.28 -6.11
N GLN A 39 -1.29 -1.94 -4.94
CA GLN A 39 -2.33 -0.92 -4.84
C GLN A 39 -2.05 0.04 -3.68
N PHE A 40 -2.16 1.34 -3.95
CA PHE A 40 -1.64 2.40 -3.07
C PHE A 40 -2.74 3.29 -2.49
N TRP A 41 -2.44 4.03 -1.41
CA TRP A 41 -3.38 4.99 -0.81
C TRP A 41 -3.66 6.21 -1.70
N TYR A 42 -2.80 6.43 -2.70
CA TYR A 42 -2.86 7.52 -3.67
C TYR A 42 -2.25 7.04 -4.99
N PRO A 43 -2.68 7.55 -6.16
CA PRO A 43 -2.11 7.17 -7.44
C PRO A 43 -0.64 7.57 -7.51
N LEU A 44 0.18 6.57 -7.83
CA LEU A 44 1.52 6.77 -8.34
C LEU A 44 1.46 6.77 -9.88
N GLU A 45 2.44 7.36 -10.54
CA GLU A 45 2.60 7.23 -11.99
C GLU A 45 2.85 5.77 -12.35
N SER A 46 3.62 5.07 -11.53
CA SER A 46 3.94 3.66 -11.72
C SER A 46 2.82 2.73 -11.23
N ALA A 47 1.96 3.10 -10.27
CA ALA A 47 1.07 2.14 -9.63
C ALA A 47 -0.36 2.66 -9.38
N GLU A 48 -1.32 1.73 -9.45
CA GLU A 48 -2.72 2.08 -9.28
C GLU A 48 -3.09 2.34 -7.81
N PRO A 49 -4.00 3.28 -7.53
CA PRO A 49 -4.57 3.44 -6.21
C PRO A 49 -5.59 2.34 -5.91
N TYR A 50 -5.80 2.04 -4.63
CA TYR A 50 -6.94 1.24 -4.18
C TYR A 50 -8.23 2.07 -4.16
N ASP A 51 -8.72 2.47 -5.33
CA ASP A 51 -9.90 3.33 -5.51
C ASP A 51 -11.21 2.55 -5.75
N GLY A 52 -11.12 1.22 -5.77
CA GLY A 52 -12.24 0.32 -6.01
C GLY A 52 -12.46 -0.04 -7.49
N ARG A 53 -11.61 0.39 -8.42
CA ARG A 53 -11.73 0.03 -9.86
C ARG A 53 -11.77 -1.47 -10.13
N GLN A 54 -11.18 -2.28 -9.25
CA GLN A 54 -11.15 -3.75 -9.36
C GLN A 54 -12.44 -4.42 -8.86
N VAL A 55 -13.40 -3.62 -8.36
CA VAL A 55 -14.65 -4.09 -7.75
C VAL A 55 -15.83 -3.48 -8.54
N PRO A 56 -16.14 -4.00 -9.75
CA PRO A 56 -17.06 -3.35 -10.69
C PRO A 56 -18.50 -3.20 -10.15
N ASP A 57 -18.94 -4.10 -9.27
CA ASP A 57 -20.28 -4.04 -8.66
C ASP A 57 -20.31 -3.26 -7.33
N GLY A 58 -19.18 -2.71 -6.88
CA GLY A 58 -19.03 -2.13 -5.54
C GLY A 58 -19.25 -3.11 -4.39
N LYS A 59 -19.30 -4.42 -4.68
CA LYS A 59 -19.40 -5.54 -3.73
C LYS A 59 -18.01 -5.87 -3.18
N PHE A 60 -17.55 -5.04 -2.25
CA PHE A 60 -16.37 -5.36 -1.47
C PHE A 60 -16.68 -6.50 -0.51
N GLU A 61 -15.65 -7.27 -0.21
CA GLU A 61 -15.73 -8.44 0.64
C GLU A 61 -15.77 -8.05 2.12
N ASP A 62 -15.26 -6.86 2.43
CA ASP A 62 -15.34 -6.23 3.75
C ASP A 62 -15.79 -4.76 3.63
N LYS A 63 -16.66 -4.32 4.56
CA LYS A 63 -17.10 -2.92 4.64
C LYS A 63 -15.94 -1.93 4.83
N TYR A 64 -14.86 -2.34 5.49
CA TYR A 64 -13.66 -1.54 5.69
C TYR A 64 -12.92 -1.33 4.37
N PHE A 65 -12.93 -2.31 3.46
CA PHE A 65 -12.32 -2.16 2.14
C PHE A 65 -13.10 -1.15 1.29
N LYS A 66 -14.43 -1.22 1.32
CA LYS A 66 -15.30 -0.21 0.69
C LYS A 66 -15.02 1.19 1.22
N ARG A 67 -14.83 1.33 2.54
CA ARG A 67 -14.49 2.60 3.20
C ARG A 67 -13.12 3.11 2.78
N VAL A 68 -12.10 2.25 2.75
CA VAL A 68 -10.76 2.60 2.25
C VAL A 68 -10.87 3.12 0.82
N ALA A 69 -11.51 2.40 -0.08
CA ALA A 69 -11.69 2.83 -1.47
C ALA A 69 -12.42 4.18 -1.58
N GLY A 70 -13.42 4.41 -0.74
CA GLY A 70 -14.10 5.70 -0.64
C GLY A 70 -13.16 6.84 -0.22
N ASN A 71 -12.32 6.60 0.78
CA ASN A 71 -11.32 7.58 1.22
C ASN A 71 -10.25 7.84 0.15
N VAL A 72 -9.71 6.80 -0.48
CA VAL A 72 -8.72 6.94 -1.56
C VAL A 72 -9.31 7.79 -2.70
N ARG A 73 -10.52 7.50 -3.18
CA ARG A 73 -11.20 8.34 -4.18
C ARG A 73 -11.37 9.79 -3.74
N SER A 74 -11.77 10.00 -2.49
CA SER A 74 -11.95 11.35 -1.93
C SER A 74 -10.63 12.13 -1.79
N LEU A 75 -9.53 11.44 -1.48
CA LEU A 75 -8.21 12.05 -1.38
C LEU A 75 -7.71 12.47 -2.76
N VAL A 76 -7.86 11.58 -3.74
CA VAL A 76 -7.52 11.85 -5.15
C VAL A 76 -8.31 13.03 -5.71
N SER A 77 -9.64 13.03 -5.55
CA SER A 77 -10.49 14.10 -6.11
C SER A 77 -10.19 15.48 -5.54
N ARG A 78 -9.71 15.54 -4.30
CA ARG A 78 -9.31 16.78 -3.62
C ARG A 78 -7.81 17.08 -3.71
N LYS A 79 -7.05 16.29 -4.45
CA LYS A 79 -5.59 16.43 -4.60
C LYS A 79 -4.84 16.43 -3.24
N LEU A 80 -5.33 15.62 -2.29
CA LEU A 80 -4.68 15.45 -0.99
C LEU A 80 -3.85 14.17 -1.02
N ASP A 81 -2.54 14.31 -1.25
CA ASP A 81 -1.59 13.20 -1.23
C ASP A 81 -1.21 12.85 0.23
N PRO A 82 -1.49 11.62 0.70
CA PRO A 82 -1.16 11.19 2.05
C PRO A 82 0.33 11.25 2.38
N MET A 83 1.20 10.98 1.40
CA MET A 83 2.64 10.98 1.62
C MET A 83 3.16 12.39 1.90
N ILE A 84 2.66 13.39 1.16
CA ILE A 84 2.98 14.80 1.43
C ILE A 84 2.44 15.23 2.80
N ALA A 85 1.20 14.87 3.13
CA ALA A 85 0.61 15.22 4.42
C ALA A 85 1.39 14.64 5.59
N TRP A 86 1.77 13.36 5.52
CA TRP A 86 2.59 12.72 6.54
C TRP A 86 4.01 13.25 6.61
N GLN A 87 4.66 13.47 5.46
CA GLN A 87 5.98 14.07 5.39
C GLN A 87 6.01 15.41 6.11
N GLN A 88 5.11 16.32 5.73
CA GLN A 88 5.01 17.64 6.37
C GLN A 88 4.74 17.51 7.86
N ARG A 89 3.92 16.54 8.27
CA ARG A 89 3.64 16.32 9.70
C ARG A 89 4.85 15.78 10.46
N ALA A 90 5.53 14.77 9.93
CA ALA A 90 6.71 14.17 10.54
C ALA A 90 7.81 15.24 10.71
N ARG A 91 8.06 16.05 9.68
CA ARG A 91 9.01 17.17 9.73
C ARG A 91 8.66 18.18 10.82
N ARG A 92 7.38 18.55 10.96
CA ARG A 92 6.93 19.46 12.04
C ARG A 92 7.19 18.91 13.44
N HIS A 93 7.14 17.59 13.60
CA HIS A 93 7.41 16.91 14.87
C HIS A 93 8.88 16.53 15.05
N GLY A 94 9.77 16.92 14.13
CA GLY A 94 11.20 16.62 14.20
C GLY A 94 11.53 15.13 13.98
N MET A 95 10.64 14.40 13.31
CA MET A 95 10.81 12.97 13.04
C MET A 95 11.39 12.71 11.65
N TYR A 96 12.18 11.64 11.52
CA TYR A 96 12.60 11.11 10.24
C TYR A 96 11.39 10.56 9.46
N PHE A 97 11.33 10.87 8.18
CA PHE A 97 10.30 10.36 7.27
C PHE A 97 10.89 9.28 6.36
N ILE A 98 10.57 8.02 6.67
CA ILE A 98 11.18 6.83 6.04
C ILE A 98 10.07 5.95 5.46
N PRO A 99 9.59 6.19 4.23
CA PRO A 99 8.59 5.31 3.63
C PRO A 99 9.05 3.85 3.59
N THR A 100 8.11 2.93 3.81
CA THR A 100 8.35 1.48 3.79
C THR A 100 7.52 0.81 2.71
N LEU A 101 8.11 -0.11 1.96
CA LEU A 101 7.42 -0.87 0.92
C LEU A 101 7.41 -2.35 1.28
N ARG A 102 6.21 -2.92 1.37
CA ARG A 102 6.01 -4.36 1.40
C ARG A 102 6.46 -4.93 0.07
N MET A 103 7.43 -5.81 0.12
CA MET A 103 8.07 -6.34 -1.07
C MET A 103 7.23 -7.47 -1.69
N ASN A 104 6.39 -8.18 -0.93
CA ASN A 104 5.59 -9.28 -1.50
C ASN A 104 4.31 -9.55 -0.69
N ASP A 105 3.42 -8.56 -0.58
CA ASP A 105 2.19 -8.70 0.21
C ASP A 105 1.19 -9.70 -0.42
N VAL A 106 0.88 -10.75 0.32
CA VAL A 106 0.03 -11.86 -0.14
C VAL A 106 -1.28 -12.01 0.64
N HIS A 107 -1.79 -10.94 1.26
CA HIS A 107 -3.12 -11.00 1.87
C HIS A 107 -4.20 -11.46 0.87
N LYS A 108 -3.99 -11.23 -0.43
CA LYS A 108 -4.87 -11.65 -1.53
C LYS A 108 -4.87 -13.17 -1.83
N ASP A 109 -4.02 -13.96 -1.16
CA ASP A 109 -4.00 -15.43 -1.20
C ASP A 109 -5.19 -16.05 -0.49
N TYR A 110 -5.90 -15.30 0.35
CA TYR A 110 -7.18 -15.72 0.89
C TYR A 110 -8.24 -15.61 -0.21
N VAL A 111 -8.22 -16.58 -1.14
CA VAL A 111 -8.81 -16.47 -2.48
C VAL A 111 -10.30 -16.20 -2.52
N ASP A 112 -11.03 -16.74 -1.55
CA ASP A 112 -12.47 -16.56 -1.38
C ASP A 112 -12.81 -15.26 -0.65
N ARG A 113 -11.82 -14.64 0.00
CA ARG A 113 -12.05 -13.52 0.90
C ARG A 113 -11.74 -12.19 0.27
N TRP A 114 -10.63 -12.00 -0.46
CA TRP A 114 -10.18 -10.64 -0.82
C TRP A 114 -9.71 -10.42 -2.28
N PRO A 115 -10.48 -10.80 -3.32
CA PRO A 115 -10.16 -10.51 -4.72
C PRO A 115 -9.95 -9.01 -5.04
N SER A 116 -10.53 -8.08 -4.28
CA SER A 116 -10.35 -6.64 -4.46
C SER A 116 -8.91 -6.17 -4.29
N LEU A 117 -8.08 -6.92 -3.54
CA LEU A 117 -6.66 -6.63 -3.30
C LEU A 117 -5.73 -7.02 -4.47
N ARG A 118 -6.29 -7.53 -5.58
CA ARG A 118 -5.55 -7.94 -6.78
C ARG A 118 -5.57 -6.83 -7.81
N SER A 119 -4.42 -6.21 -8.05
CA SER A 119 -4.29 -5.09 -8.98
C SER A 119 -4.46 -5.53 -10.45
N THR A 120 -4.64 -4.56 -11.35
CA THR A 120 -4.61 -4.84 -12.81
C THR A 120 -3.29 -5.48 -13.22
N TRP A 121 -2.18 -4.97 -12.68
CA TRP A 121 -0.83 -5.39 -13.06
C TRP A 121 -0.61 -6.87 -12.75
N GLU A 122 -1.00 -7.30 -11.55
CA GLU A 122 -0.88 -8.69 -11.08
C GLU A 122 -1.75 -9.63 -11.92
N LYS A 123 -3.02 -9.25 -12.15
CA LYS A 123 -3.98 -10.07 -12.91
C LYS A 123 -3.54 -10.31 -14.35
N GLN A 124 -2.90 -9.32 -14.98
CA GLN A 124 -2.37 -9.44 -16.34
C GLN A 124 -1.05 -10.21 -16.42
N ARG A 125 -0.35 -10.40 -15.29
CA ARG A 125 1.00 -10.97 -15.24
C ARG A 125 1.09 -12.21 -14.36
N ARG A 126 0.06 -13.03 -14.33
CA ARG A 126 0.02 -14.29 -13.55
C ARG A 126 1.20 -15.24 -13.81
N ARG A 127 1.86 -15.14 -14.98
CA ARG A 127 3.10 -15.88 -15.30
C ARG A 127 4.31 -15.50 -14.45
N LEU A 128 4.24 -14.38 -13.73
CA LEU A 128 5.30 -13.87 -12.85
C LEU A 128 5.10 -14.29 -11.39
N LEU A 129 4.04 -15.03 -11.07
CA LEU A 129 3.81 -15.54 -9.71
C LEU A 129 4.75 -16.70 -9.43
N ILE A 130 5.18 -16.83 -8.18
CA ILE A 130 5.99 -17.97 -7.70
C ILE A 130 5.27 -19.33 -7.86
N GLY A 131 3.94 -19.28 -8.04
CA GLY A 131 3.12 -20.43 -8.34
C GLY A 131 2.97 -21.36 -7.13
N LYS A 132 3.33 -22.63 -7.32
CA LYS A 132 3.18 -23.68 -6.29
C LYS A 132 4.36 -23.81 -5.34
N GLN A 133 5.45 -23.05 -5.55
CA GLN A 133 6.61 -23.08 -4.66
C GLN A 133 6.34 -22.30 -3.37
N VAL A 134 5.38 -22.78 -2.59
CA VAL A 134 5.08 -22.29 -1.26
C VAL A 134 5.96 -23.04 -0.26
N PRO A 135 6.81 -22.37 0.53
CA PRO A 135 7.65 -23.04 1.52
C PRO A 135 6.80 -23.84 2.51
N GLY A 136 7.27 -25.01 2.96
CA GLY A 136 6.49 -25.89 3.85
C GLY A 136 6.15 -25.29 5.22
N TRP A 137 6.86 -24.25 5.66
CA TRP A 137 6.54 -23.46 6.87
C TRP A 137 5.43 -22.43 6.62
N TYR A 138 5.14 -22.11 5.36
CA TYR A 138 4.05 -21.22 4.96
C TYR A 138 2.77 -22.06 4.80
N THR A 139 2.22 -22.49 5.94
CA THR A 139 0.96 -23.25 6.00
C THR A 139 -0.21 -22.36 5.56
N HIS A 140 -0.60 -22.48 4.29
CA HIS A 140 -1.80 -21.88 3.74
C HIS A 140 -2.73 -22.96 3.21
N PRO A 141 -4.05 -22.76 3.24
CA PRO A 141 -5.02 -23.77 2.78
C PRO A 141 -5.07 -23.91 1.25
N PHE A 142 -4.13 -23.30 0.51
CA PHE A 142 -4.20 -23.17 -0.94
C PHE A 142 -2.91 -23.64 -1.61
N ASP A 143 -3.05 -24.18 -2.83
CA ASP A 143 -1.98 -24.81 -3.61
C ASP A 143 -1.22 -23.81 -4.51
N TYR A 144 -1.47 -22.51 -4.35
CA TYR A 144 -0.80 -21.44 -5.09
C TYR A 144 -0.72 -20.16 -4.26
N SER A 145 0.21 -19.27 -4.63
CA SER A 145 0.34 -17.93 -4.06
C SER A 145 0.28 -16.84 -5.14
N TRP A 146 -0.24 -15.68 -4.77
CA TRP A 146 -0.12 -14.41 -5.49
C TRP A 146 1.20 -13.69 -5.20
N ALA A 147 2.12 -14.29 -4.44
CA ALA A 147 3.48 -13.80 -4.33
C ALA A 147 4.14 -13.72 -5.71
N MET A 148 4.80 -12.61 -5.97
CA MET A 148 5.60 -12.42 -7.17
C MET A 148 6.93 -13.16 -7.04
N ASP A 149 7.37 -13.76 -8.14
CA ASP A 149 8.68 -14.39 -8.24
C ASP A 149 9.75 -13.38 -8.65
N TYR A 150 10.55 -12.98 -7.66
CA TYR A 150 11.68 -12.06 -7.84
C TYR A 150 12.82 -12.61 -8.71
N ALA A 151 12.81 -13.90 -9.09
CA ALA A 151 13.71 -14.43 -10.10
C ALA A 151 13.47 -13.77 -11.48
N HIS A 152 12.24 -13.33 -11.76
CA HIS A 152 11.94 -12.57 -12.95
C HIS A 152 12.43 -11.12 -12.85
N LYS A 153 13.21 -10.69 -13.84
CA LYS A 153 13.67 -9.28 -13.94
C LYS A 153 12.51 -8.30 -13.92
N GLU A 154 11.40 -8.63 -14.56
CA GLU A 154 10.19 -7.79 -14.62
C GLU A 154 9.61 -7.47 -13.22
N VAL A 155 9.66 -8.43 -12.29
CA VAL A 155 9.21 -8.22 -10.89
C VAL A 155 10.17 -7.29 -10.15
N ARG A 156 11.49 -7.48 -10.33
CA ARG A 156 12.50 -6.60 -9.70
C ARG A 156 12.42 -5.17 -10.23
N ASP A 157 12.32 -5.03 -11.55
CA ASP A 157 12.18 -3.73 -12.21
C ASP A 157 10.91 -3.01 -11.76
N ARG A 158 9.81 -3.76 -11.60
CA ARG A 158 8.54 -3.23 -11.10
C ARG A 158 8.69 -2.55 -9.74
N LYS A 159 9.30 -3.25 -8.78
CA LYS A 159 9.50 -2.74 -7.42
C LYS A 159 10.51 -1.60 -7.40
N LEU A 160 11.62 -1.72 -8.14
CA LEU A 160 12.59 -0.63 -8.28
C LEU A 160 11.97 0.64 -8.88
N THR A 161 11.03 0.50 -9.83
CA THR A 161 10.32 1.65 -10.41
C THR A 161 9.49 2.38 -9.36
N ILE A 162 8.72 1.63 -8.57
CA ILE A 162 7.91 2.19 -7.47
C ILE A 162 8.80 2.85 -6.42
N ILE A 163 9.88 2.18 -6.00
CA ILE A 163 10.84 2.71 -5.02
C ILE A 163 11.48 4.00 -5.54
N SER A 164 11.90 4.01 -6.80
CA SER A 164 12.52 5.19 -7.44
C SER A 164 11.54 6.36 -7.52
N GLU A 165 10.27 6.09 -7.83
CA GLU A 165 9.24 7.12 -7.82
C GLU A 165 9.01 7.68 -6.41
N LEU A 166 8.88 6.82 -5.39
CA LEU A 166 8.68 7.25 -4.01
C LEU A 166 9.87 8.10 -3.50
N CYS A 167 11.10 7.63 -3.71
CA CYS A 167 12.30 8.35 -3.30
C CYS A 167 12.56 9.63 -4.12
N GLY A 168 12.12 9.67 -5.38
CA GLY A 168 12.30 10.84 -6.25
C GLY A 168 11.22 11.91 -6.09
N LYS A 169 10.00 11.51 -5.72
CA LYS A 169 8.84 12.40 -5.59
C LYS A 169 8.70 13.02 -4.19
N TYR A 170 9.18 12.34 -3.16
CA TYR A 170 9.07 12.77 -1.78
C TYR A 170 10.45 13.03 -1.18
N ASP A 171 10.61 14.13 -0.44
CA ASP A 171 11.74 14.37 0.47
C ASP A 171 11.77 13.35 1.63
N VAL A 172 12.50 12.25 1.43
CA VAL A 172 12.64 11.13 2.37
C VAL A 172 14.01 11.15 3.05
N ASP A 173 14.06 10.73 4.31
CA ASP A 173 15.32 10.56 5.05
C ASP A 173 15.93 9.16 4.87
N GLY A 174 15.14 8.23 4.34
CA GLY A 174 15.51 6.86 4.07
C GLY A 174 14.37 6.11 3.39
N PHE A 175 14.61 4.83 3.11
CA PHE A 175 13.59 3.93 2.55
C PHE A 175 13.76 2.53 3.14
N GLU A 176 12.66 1.93 3.56
CA GLU A 176 12.63 0.55 4.08
C GLU A 176 12.09 -0.43 3.04
N LEU A 177 12.77 -1.57 2.90
CA LEU A 177 12.30 -2.73 2.14
C LEU A 177 11.79 -3.78 3.13
N ASP A 178 10.47 -3.92 3.24
CA ASP A 178 9.81 -4.88 4.13
C ASP A 178 9.61 -6.22 3.41
N PHE A 179 10.59 -7.12 3.54
CA PHE A 179 10.70 -8.42 2.83
C PHE A 179 9.89 -9.56 3.45
#